data_AF-A0A5N4AM79-F1
#
_entry.id   AF-A0A5N4AM79-F1
#
_cell.length_a   1.000
_cell.length_b   1.000
_cell.length_c   1.000
_cell.angle_alpha   90.00
_cell.angle_beta   90.00
_cell.angle_gamma   90.00
#
_symmetry.space_group_name_H-M   'P 1'
#
loop_
_entity.id
_entity.type
_entity.pdbx_description
1 polymer ?
#
loop_
_entity_poly.entity_id
_entity_poly.type
_entity_poly.pdbx_seq_one_letter_code
_entity_poly.pdbx_strand_id
1 'polypeptide(L)'
;MMLTTSIFGLLVLASWCHSFDEEDETREIAKARVESCPGCKLYSLPEVNSFIFEDVPLYINVETEFISGAPPELVFLNANGEELERINLEKYSRKECNQLLRERGFMRPAKIVKAIVESCPRSKLSRLEELRDFIDDDVIIYNNVEVKFLDEVSSPELVLINEDGDEEDRVNLESLTREQCNDWLTDNGITLKMQEYYYEDVWRQSKEEL
;
A
#
# COMPACT_ATOMS: atom_id res chain seq x y z
N MET A 1 -10.62 -68.67 -39.62
CA MET A 1 -10.40 -67.21 -39.57
C MET A 1 -11.22 -66.66 -38.42
N MET A 2 -10.59 -65.83 -37.56
CA MET A 2 -11.22 -64.91 -36.59
C MET A 2 -11.92 -65.60 -35.39
N LEU A 3 -11.68 -65.32 -34.09
CA LEU A 3 -11.13 -64.15 -33.38
C LEU A 3 -10.54 -64.61 -32.02
N THR A 4 -9.28 -64.27 -31.70
CA THR A 4 -8.77 -64.30 -30.31
C THR A 4 -7.64 -63.28 -30.12
N THR A 5 -7.94 -61.97 -30.19
CA THR A 5 -7.00 -60.93 -29.73
C THR A 5 -7.80 -59.71 -29.27
N SER A 6 -8.31 -59.70 -28.04
CA SER A 6 -8.96 -58.49 -27.50
C SER A 6 -9.06 -58.44 -25.97
N ILE A 7 -8.04 -58.87 -25.22
CA ILE A 7 -8.04 -58.71 -23.74
C ILE A 7 -6.73 -58.15 -23.17
N PHE A 8 -5.70 -57.89 -23.99
CA PHE A 8 -4.44 -57.28 -23.51
C PHE A 8 -4.35 -55.75 -23.70
N GLY A 9 -5.50 -55.07 -23.84
CA GLY A 9 -5.56 -53.62 -24.08
C GLY A 9 -6.17 -52.79 -22.93
N LEU A 10 -6.48 -53.41 -21.78
CA LEU A 10 -7.26 -52.76 -20.71
C LEU A 10 -6.55 -52.71 -19.35
N LEU A 11 -5.28 -53.10 -19.29
CA LEU A 11 -4.45 -53.01 -18.07
C LEU A 11 -3.30 -51.99 -18.15
N VAL A 12 -3.24 -51.17 -19.21
CA VAL A 12 -2.22 -50.11 -19.35
C VAL A 12 -2.82 -48.70 -19.19
N LEU A 13 -4.14 -48.54 -19.25
CA LEU A 13 -4.78 -47.22 -19.14
C LEU A 13 -5.25 -46.83 -17.73
N ALA A 14 -5.16 -47.73 -16.74
CA ALA A 14 -5.50 -47.40 -15.35
C ALA A 14 -4.28 -47.01 -14.50
N SER A 15 -3.07 -47.05 -15.07
CA SER A 15 -1.81 -46.78 -14.35
C SER A 15 -1.16 -45.45 -14.75
N TRP A 16 -1.93 -44.54 -15.36
CA TRP A 16 -1.51 -43.20 -15.77
C TRP A 16 -2.50 -42.14 -15.23
N CYS A 17 -2.86 -42.22 -13.95
CA CYS A 17 -3.56 -41.15 -13.24
C CYS A 17 -2.93 -40.86 -11.88
N HIS A 18 -1.63 -41.17 -11.73
CA HIS A 18 -0.87 -40.89 -10.53
C HIS A 18 0.35 -40.03 -10.87
N SER A 19 0.08 -38.85 -11.43
CA SER A 19 1.08 -37.80 -11.60
C SER A 19 0.31 -36.49 -11.82
N PHE A 20 -0.21 -35.86 -10.76
CA PHE A 20 -0.60 -34.45 -10.80
C PHE A 20 -0.77 -33.97 -9.34
N ASP A 21 -0.20 -32.79 -9.03
CA ASP A 21 -0.31 -32.01 -7.78
C ASP A 21 0.64 -32.26 -6.60
N GLU A 22 1.88 -32.74 -6.80
CA GLU A 22 2.89 -32.71 -5.70
C GLU A 22 4.15 -31.88 -6.00
N GLU A 23 4.33 -31.39 -7.24
CA GLU A 23 5.50 -30.59 -7.61
C GLU A 23 5.30 -29.07 -7.49
N ASP A 24 4.07 -28.56 -7.37
CA ASP A 24 3.80 -27.12 -7.48
C ASP A 24 3.93 -26.36 -6.14
N GLU A 25 3.52 -26.96 -5.02
CA GLU A 25 3.63 -26.33 -3.68
C GLU A 25 5.07 -26.03 -3.27
N THR A 26 6.05 -26.76 -3.83
CA THR A 26 7.47 -26.55 -3.51
C THR A 26 8.04 -25.28 -4.14
N ARG A 27 7.39 -24.69 -5.16
CA ARG A 27 7.91 -23.53 -5.91
C ARG A 27 7.12 -22.25 -5.69
N GLU A 28 5.98 -22.33 -5.02
CA GLU A 28 5.17 -21.15 -4.69
C GLU A 28 5.70 -20.44 -3.44
N ILE A 29 5.78 -19.11 -3.50
CA ILE A 29 6.15 -18.28 -2.35
C ILE A 29 4.95 -18.21 -1.41
N ALA A 30 5.11 -18.70 -0.18
CA ALA A 30 4.04 -18.71 0.83
C ALA A 30 4.34 -17.81 2.02
N LYS A 31 5.63 -17.64 2.36
CA LYS A 31 6.10 -16.88 3.54
C LYS A 31 7.33 -16.07 3.17
N ALA A 32 7.62 -15.04 3.95
CA ALA A 32 8.89 -14.35 3.89
C ALA A 32 9.47 -14.12 5.28
N ARG A 33 10.78 -13.97 5.35
CA ARG A 33 11.50 -13.71 6.58
C ARG A 33 12.59 -12.68 6.33
N VAL A 34 12.67 -11.67 7.18
CA VAL A 34 13.80 -10.75 7.20
C VAL A 34 14.81 -11.23 8.22
N GLU A 35 16.01 -11.58 7.75
CA GLU A 35 17.12 -11.94 8.61
C GLU A 35 18.04 -10.73 8.79
N SER A 36 18.36 -10.35 10.03
CA SER A 36 19.28 -9.24 10.26
C SER A 36 19.97 -9.33 11.62
N CYS A 37 21.14 -8.72 11.76
CA CYS A 37 21.71 -8.48 13.09
C CYS A 37 20.91 -7.40 13.83
N PRO A 38 20.52 -7.61 15.10
CA PRO A 38 19.84 -6.58 15.90
C PRO A 38 20.76 -5.39 16.26
N GLY A 39 22.05 -5.46 15.89
CA GLY A 39 23.10 -4.52 16.28
C GLY A 39 23.38 -3.38 15.30
N CYS A 40 24.56 -2.76 15.48
CA CYS A 40 24.93 -1.44 14.94
C CYS A 40 24.76 -1.25 13.42
N LYS A 41 24.88 -2.30 12.60
CA LYS A 41 24.81 -2.17 11.13
C LYS A 41 23.42 -1.73 10.67
N LEU A 42 22.37 -2.16 11.37
CA LEU A 42 21.00 -1.75 11.04
C LEU A 42 20.74 -0.27 11.41
N TYR A 43 21.44 0.28 12.41
CA TYR A 43 21.35 1.72 12.72
C TYR A 43 21.96 2.61 11.62
N SER A 44 22.93 2.10 10.84
CA SER A 44 23.46 2.82 9.68
C SER A 44 22.57 2.75 8.43
N LEU A 45 21.49 1.96 8.46
CA LEU A 45 20.55 1.75 7.36
C LEU A 45 19.14 2.16 7.80
N PRO A 46 18.85 3.46 7.98
CA PRO A 46 17.60 3.93 8.59
C PRO A 46 16.35 3.50 7.80
N GLU A 47 16.46 3.43 6.48
CA GLU A 47 15.38 2.97 5.59
C GLU A 47 15.02 1.51 5.86
N VAL A 48 16.03 0.62 5.86
CA VAL A 48 15.85 -0.81 6.14
C VAL A 48 15.43 -1.04 7.59
N ASN A 49 15.95 -0.24 8.52
CA ASN A 49 15.57 -0.28 9.93
C ASN A 49 14.08 0.01 10.10
N SER A 50 13.60 1.10 9.49
CA SER A 50 12.19 1.49 9.54
C SER A 50 11.30 0.41 8.90
N PHE A 51 11.70 -0.13 7.75
CA PHE A 51 11.01 -1.26 7.12
C PHE A 51 10.87 -2.45 8.09
N ILE A 52 11.96 -2.88 8.74
CA ILE A 52 11.94 -4.05 9.65
C ILE A 52 11.06 -3.82 10.88
N PHE A 53 11.14 -2.65 11.52
CA PHE A 53 10.46 -2.43 12.79
C PHE A 53 9.06 -1.83 12.66
N GLU A 54 8.76 -1.11 11.59
CA GLU A 54 7.47 -0.45 11.40
C GLU A 54 6.59 -1.17 10.38
N ASP A 55 7.16 -1.69 9.28
CA ASP A 55 6.36 -2.25 8.18
C ASP A 55 6.21 -3.78 8.25
N VAL A 56 7.29 -4.53 8.50
CA VAL A 56 7.23 -6.01 8.58
C VAL A 56 6.13 -6.51 9.53
N PRO A 57 5.92 -5.93 10.74
CA PRO A 57 4.84 -6.35 11.63
C PRO A 57 3.42 -6.20 11.07
N LEU A 58 3.24 -5.41 10.00
CA LEU A 58 1.95 -5.19 9.34
C LEU A 58 1.60 -6.28 8.33
N TYR A 59 2.57 -7.12 7.95
CA TYR A 59 2.36 -8.23 7.04
C TYR A 59 2.05 -9.52 7.81
N ILE A 60 1.04 -10.28 7.37
CA ILE A 60 0.55 -11.48 8.08
C ILE A 60 1.56 -12.64 8.03
N ASN A 61 2.22 -12.85 6.89
CA ASN A 61 3.10 -13.99 6.63
C ASN A 61 4.58 -13.59 6.46
N VAL A 62 4.98 -12.48 7.09
CA VAL A 62 6.36 -12.00 7.07
C VAL A 62 6.86 -11.87 8.50
N GLU A 63 7.98 -12.49 8.82
CA GLU A 63 8.59 -12.43 10.14
C GLU A 63 9.99 -11.81 10.10
N THR A 64 10.50 -11.41 11.27
CA THR A 64 11.89 -10.97 11.41
C THR A 64 12.65 -11.94 12.30
N GLU A 65 13.80 -12.41 11.84
CA GLU A 65 14.73 -13.23 12.61
C GLU A 65 16.05 -12.48 12.84
N PHE A 66 16.40 -12.32 14.12
CA PHE A 66 17.60 -11.60 14.50
C PHE A 66 18.81 -12.52 14.67
N ILE A 67 19.70 -12.53 13.68
CA ILE A 67 20.89 -13.38 13.63
C ILE A 67 22.14 -12.52 13.85
N SER A 68 22.90 -12.84 14.90
CA SER A 68 24.10 -12.06 15.27
C SER A 68 25.11 -11.99 14.12
N GLY A 69 25.38 -10.77 13.64
CA GLY A 69 26.34 -10.49 12.57
C GLY A 69 25.83 -10.71 11.14
N ALA A 70 24.58 -11.16 10.97
CA ALA A 70 24.00 -11.32 9.65
C ALA A 70 23.74 -9.96 8.97
N PRO A 71 23.96 -9.83 7.66
CA PRO A 71 23.47 -8.69 6.89
C PRO A 71 21.93 -8.68 6.87
N PRO A 72 21.29 -7.51 6.64
CA PRO A 72 19.85 -7.46 6.45
C PRO A 72 19.47 -8.09 5.10
N GLU A 73 18.77 -9.21 5.13
CA GLU A 73 18.34 -9.97 3.95
C GLU A 73 16.86 -10.34 4.04
N LEU A 74 16.15 -10.25 2.92
CA LEU A 74 14.79 -10.73 2.76
C LEU A 74 14.82 -12.10 2.09
N VAL A 75 14.21 -13.08 2.74
CA VAL A 75 14.20 -14.48 2.33
C VAL A 75 12.76 -14.88 2.03
N PHE A 76 12.50 -15.35 0.82
CA PHE A 76 11.21 -15.90 0.43
C PHE A 76 11.23 -17.42 0.57
N LEU A 77 10.17 -17.93 1.19
CA LEU A 77 10.05 -19.31 1.60
C LEU A 77 8.79 -19.92 0.98
N ASN A 78 8.87 -21.20 0.62
CA ASN A 78 7.68 -21.97 0.25
C ASN A 78 6.87 -22.38 1.49
N ALA A 79 5.77 -23.12 1.28
CA ALA A 79 4.90 -23.58 2.37
C ALA A 79 5.63 -24.46 3.40
N ASN A 80 6.63 -25.24 2.93
CA ASN A 80 7.47 -26.13 3.73
C ASN A 80 8.58 -25.39 4.51
N GLY A 81 8.75 -24.09 4.28
CA GLY A 81 9.83 -23.29 4.88
C GLY A 81 11.18 -23.43 4.17
N GLU A 82 11.21 -23.94 2.94
CA GLU A 82 12.42 -24.01 2.13
C GLU A 82 12.66 -22.67 1.42
N GLU A 83 13.92 -22.23 1.39
CA GLU A 83 14.32 -20.98 0.74
C GLU A 83 14.20 -21.07 -0.78
N LEU A 84 13.40 -20.16 -1.35
CA LEU A 84 13.25 -20.00 -2.80
C LEU A 84 14.12 -18.87 -3.33
N GLU A 85 14.21 -17.77 -2.59
CA GLU A 85 14.91 -16.57 -3.00
C GLU A 85 15.45 -15.81 -1.78
N ARG A 86 16.62 -15.17 -1.94
CA ARG A 86 17.26 -14.34 -0.92
C ARG A 86 17.78 -13.05 -1.53
N ILE A 87 17.40 -11.92 -0.95
CA ILE A 87 17.71 -10.57 -1.44
C ILE A 87 18.41 -9.77 -0.35
N ASN A 88 19.56 -9.18 -0.66
CA ASN A 88 20.26 -8.29 0.26
C ASN A 88 19.62 -6.89 0.28
N LEU A 89 19.20 -6.42 1.45
CA LEU A 89 18.44 -5.17 1.60
C LEU A 89 19.31 -3.91 1.74
N GLU A 90 20.65 -4.01 1.85
CA GLU A 90 21.51 -2.87 2.20
C GLU A 90 21.43 -1.68 1.22
N LYS A 91 21.01 -1.93 -0.03
CA LYS A 91 20.88 -0.92 -1.09
C LYS A 91 19.46 -0.46 -1.33
N TYR A 92 18.49 -1.04 -0.64
CA TYR A 92 17.07 -0.80 -0.86
C TYR A 92 16.57 0.26 0.12
N SER A 93 15.77 1.19 -0.40
CA SER A 93 14.97 2.11 0.41
C SER A 93 13.79 1.36 1.06
N ARG A 94 13.15 1.98 2.06
CA ARG A 94 11.96 1.43 2.71
C ARG A 94 10.87 1.09 1.69
N LYS A 95 10.65 2.01 0.75
CA LYS A 95 9.68 1.85 -0.35
C LYS A 95 10.02 0.63 -1.22
N GLU A 96 11.27 0.48 -1.63
CA GLU A 96 11.66 -0.65 -2.48
C GLU A 96 11.58 -1.98 -1.71
N CYS A 97 11.86 -2.00 -0.41
CA CYS A 97 11.65 -3.18 0.44
C CYS A 97 10.17 -3.60 0.47
N ASN A 98 9.25 -2.66 0.72
CA ASN A 98 7.81 -2.92 0.68
C ASN A 98 7.36 -3.39 -0.72
N GLN A 99 7.94 -2.81 -1.78
CA GLN A 99 7.65 -3.19 -3.16
C GLN A 99 8.06 -4.64 -3.46
N LEU A 100 9.23 -5.10 -2.98
CA LEU A 100 9.67 -6.49 -3.15
C LEU A 100 8.66 -7.50 -2.57
N LEU A 101 8.07 -7.18 -1.42
CA LEU A 101 7.02 -7.96 -0.79
C LEU A 101 5.71 -7.92 -1.61
N ARG A 102 5.26 -6.73 -2.02
CA ARG A 102 4.03 -6.57 -2.83
C ARG A 102 4.10 -7.33 -4.16
N GLU A 103 5.23 -7.27 -4.85
CA GLU A 103 5.45 -7.97 -6.12
C GLU A 103 5.33 -9.50 -5.99
N ARG A 104 5.51 -10.03 -4.78
CA ARG A 104 5.36 -11.46 -4.46
C ARG A 104 4.04 -11.79 -3.76
N GLY A 105 3.09 -10.85 -3.76
CA GLY A 105 1.73 -11.07 -3.26
C GLY A 105 1.53 -10.82 -1.77
N PHE A 106 2.54 -10.31 -1.06
CA PHE A 106 2.37 -9.92 0.34
C PHE A 106 1.67 -8.57 0.44
N MET A 107 0.56 -8.53 1.18
CA MET A 107 -0.23 -7.33 1.40
C MET A 107 -0.15 -6.90 2.87
N ARG A 108 -0.13 -5.58 3.08
CA ARG A 108 -0.31 -4.94 4.37
C ARG A 108 -1.41 -3.87 4.25
N PRO A 109 -2.07 -3.49 5.35
CA PRO A 109 -2.98 -2.34 5.33
C PRO A 109 -2.23 -1.07 4.90
N ALA A 110 -2.78 -0.32 3.94
CA ALA A 110 -2.26 0.97 3.54
C ALA A 110 -2.65 2.05 4.56
N LYS A 111 -1.72 2.96 4.85
CA LYS A 111 -1.99 4.14 5.66
C LYS A 111 -2.06 5.36 4.74
N ILE A 112 -3.26 5.90 4.57
CA ILE A 112 -3.43 7.15 3.83
C ILE A 112 -2.75 8.28 4.61
N VAL A 113 -1.88 9.02 3.93
CA VAL A 113 -1.14 10.16 4.52
C VAL A 113 -1.45 11.48 3.83
N LYS A 114 -1.95 11.44 2.60
CA LYS A 114 -2.20 12.61 1.77
C LYS A 114 -3.41 12.36 0.86
N ALA A 115 -4.14 13.43 0.57
CA ALA A 115 -5.17 13.43 -0.46
C ALA A 115 -4.94 14.55 -1.46
N ILE A 116 -5.27 14.32 -2.73
CA ILE A 116 -5.13 15.30 -3.81
C ILE A 116 -6.47 15.46 -4.50
N VAL A 117 -7.02 16.66 -4.49
CA VAL A 117 -8.15 17.02 -5.34
C VAL A 117 -7.61 17.45 -6.69
N GLU A 118 -7.74 16.58 -7.68
CA GLU A 118 -7.41 16.89 -9.06
C GLU A 118 -8.63 17.51 -9.75
N SER A 119 -8.48 18.72 -10.28
CA SER A 119 -9.59 19.41 -10.96
C SER A 119 -9.08 20.27 -12.09
N CYS A 120 -9.85 20.39 -13.18
CA CYS A 120 -9.53 21.35 -14.24
C CYS A 120 -10.20 22.70 -13.94
N PRO A 121 -9.52 23.86 -14.05
CA PRO A 121 -10.15 25.18 -13.94
C PRO A 121 -11.29 25.41 -14.95
N ARG A 122 -11.24 24.70 -16.09
CA ARG A 122 -12.27 24.72 -17.14
C ARG A 122 -13.36 23.66 -16.97
N SER A 123 -13.31 22.89 -15.88
CA SER A 123 -14.31 21.85 -15.60
C SER A 123 -15.68 22.44 -15.28
N LYS A 124 -16.69 21.56 -15.15
CA LYS A 124 -18.08 21.90 -14.86
C LYS A 124 -18.31 22.46 -13.44
N LEU A 125 -17.28 22.86 -12.70
CA LEU A 125 -17.36 23.41 -11.33
C LEU A 125 -18.42 24.51 -11.18
N SER A 126 -18.62 25.36 -12.19
CA SER A 126 -19.67 26.38 -12.19
C SER A 126 -21.10 25.84 -12.02
N ARG A 127 -21.33 24.55 -12.27
CA ARG A 127 -22.62 23.87 -12.13
C ARG A 127 -22.68 22.93 -10.91
N LEU A 128 -21.56 22.76 -10.20
CA LEU A 128 -21.43 21.86 -9.06
C LEU A 128 -21.12 22.71 -7.83
N GLU A 129 -22.14 23.41 -7.33
CA GLU A 129 -22.01 24.36 -6.22
C GLU A 129 -21.44 23.68 -4.97
N GLU A 130 -21.97 22.51 -4.60
CA GLU A 130 -21.47 21.75 -3.45
C GLU A 130 -19.99 21.37 -3.56
N LEU A 131 -19.55 20.97 -4.75
CA LEU A 131 -18.16 20.60 -4.98
C LEU A 131 -17.23 21.81 -4.97
N ARG A 132 -17.69 22.93 -5.53
CA ARG A 132 -16.93 24.18 -5.45
C ARG A 132 -16.75 24.60 -4.00
N ASP A 133 -17.82 24.59 -3.22
CA ASP A 133 -17.77 25.00 -1.82
C ASP A 133 -16.88 24.04 -0.99
N PHE A 134 -16.89 22.74 -1.28
CA PHE A 134 -15.94 21.79 -0.69
C PHE A 134 -14.48 22.17 -1.02
N ILE A 135 -14.17 22.45 -2.28
CA ILE A 135 -12.80 22.77 -2.73
C ILE A 135 -12.32 24.10 -2.16
N ASP A 136 -13.17 25.12 -2.16
CA ASP A 136 -12.80 26.48 -1.77
C ASP A 136 -12.78 26.67 -0.23
N ASP A 137 -13.74 26.08 0.49
CA ASP A 137 -13.92 26.31 1.93
C ASP A 137 -13.37 25.17 2.81
N ASP A 138 -13.52 23.91 2.38
CA ASP A 138 -13.24 22.76 3.26
C ASP A 138 -11.83 22.21 3.06
N VAL A 139 -11.34 22.10 1.82
CA VAL A 139 -10.00 21.52 1.57
C VAL A 139 -8.90 22.26 2.34
N ILE A 140 -9.03 23.58 2.47
CA ILE A 140 -8.06 24.41 3.21
C ILE A 140 -7.97 24.04 4.69
N ILE A 141 -9.02 23.48 5.30
CA ILE A 141 -9.04 23.12 6.72
C ILE A 141 -8.55 21.69 6.99
N TYR A 142 -8.23 20.88 5.98
CA TYR A 142 -7.65 19.54 6.17
C TYR A 142 -6.12 19.55 6.13
N ASN A 143 -5.49 18.68 6.92
CA ASN A 143 -4.06 18.38 6.86
C ASN A 143 -3.76 17.52 5.63
N ASN A 144 -2.64 17.81 4.96
CA ASN A 144 -2.14 17.00 3.84
C ASN A 144 -3.15 16.80 2.70
N VAL A 145 -4.05 17.77 2.49
CA VAL A 145 -4.89 17.82 1.30
C VAL A 145 -4.38 18.92 0.38
N GLU A 146 -4.16 18.58 -0.88
CA GLU A 146 -3.69 19.51 -1.91
C GLU A 146 -4.69 19.58 -3.06
N VAL A 147 -4.86 20.76 -3.65
CA VAL A 147 -5.62 20.93 -4.89
C VAL A 147 -4.63 21.05 -6.05
N LYS A 148 -4.77 20.16 -7.02
CA LYS A 148 -3.94 20.13 -8.23
C LYS A 148 -4.79 20.47 -9.44
N PHE A 149 -4.43 21.56 -10.11
CA PHE A 149 -5.12 21.98 -11.32
C PHE A 149 -4.55 21.28 -12.55
N LEU A 150 -5.38 20.51 -13.25
CA LEU A 150 -4.99 19.82 -14.48
C LEU A 150 -5.28 20.69 -15.71
N ASP A 151 -4.36 20.67 -16.67
CA ASP A 151 -4.50 21.41 -17.94
C ASP A 151 -5.52 20.76 -18.88
N GLU A 152 -5.73 19.45 -18.73
CA GLU A 152 -6.69 18.66 -19.51
C GLU A 152 -8.09 18.75 -18.93
N VAL A 153 -9.10 18.66 -19.80
CA VAL A 153 -10.50 18.66 -19.38
C VAL A 153 -10.84 17.28 -18.81
N SER A 154 -10.69 17.14 -17.50
CA SER A 154 -11.08 15.96 -16.74
C SER A 154 -12.20 16.28 -15.75
N SER A 155 -12.91 15.23 -15.34
CA SER A 155 -13.80 15.30 -14.18
C SER A 155 -12.97 15.50 -12.91
N PRO A 156 -13.48 16.27 -11.95
CA PRO A 156 -12.82 16.44 -10.66
C PRO A 156 -12.78 15.12 -9.90
N GLU A 157 -11.62 14.78 -9.37
CA GLU A 157 -11.35 13.51 -8.69
C GLU A 157 -10.58 13.78 -7.39
N LEU A 158 -10.84 12.95 -6.39
CA LEU A 158 -10.08 12.92 -5.14
C LEU A 158 -9.25 11.66 -5.13
N VAL A 159 -7.94 11.85 -4.99
CA VAL A 159 -6.91 10.80 -5.04
C VAL A 159 -6.30 10.65 -3.66
N LEU A 160 -6.36 9.45 -3.09
CA LEU A 160 -5.75 9.13 -1.81
C LEU A 160 -4.36 8.53 -2.05
N ILE A 161 -3.38 9.06 -1.32
CA ILE A 161 -1.99 8.67 -1.41
C ILE A 161 -1.58 8.04 -0.08
N ASN A 162 -1.01 6.83 -0.16
CA ASN A 162 -0.52 6.10 0.99
C ASN A 162 0.89 6.56 1.43
N GLU A 163 1.39 6.01 2.52
CA GLU A 163 2.69 6.34 3.11
C GLU A 163 3.89 6.03 2.19
N ASP A 164 3.73 5.11 1.24
CA ASP A 164 4.75 4.76 0.25
C ASP A 164 4.71 5.74 -0.96
N GLY A 165 3.76 6.67 -0.97
CA GLY A 165 3.58 7.66 -2.04
C GLY A 165 2.87 7.12 -3.28
N ASP A 166 2.23 5.96 -3.17
CA ASP A 166 1.44 5.36 -4.23
C ASP A 166 -0.04 5.79 -4.12
N GLU A 167 -0.74 5.80 -5.25
CA GLU A 167 -2.19 5.99 -5.30
C GLU A 167 -2.88 4.73 -4.74
N GLU A 168 -3.64 4.92 -3.67
CA GLU A 168 -4.38 3.84 -3.01
C GLU A 168 -5.82 3.77 -3.50
N ASP A 169 -6.46 4.93 -3.65
CA ASP A 169 -7.85 5.03 -4.11
C ASP A 169 -8.10 6.33 -4.85
N ARG A 170 -9.11 6.32 -5.73
CA ARG A 170 -9.55 7.44 -6.54
C ARG A 170 -11.06 7.46 -6.64
N VAL A 171 -11.66 8.58 -6.25
CA VAL A 171 -13.10 8.77 -6.31
C VAL A 171 -13.48 9.97 -7.19
N ASN A 172 -14.53 9.79 -7.99
CA ASN A 172 -15.09 10.85 -8.81
C ASN A 172 -15.96 11.78 -7.93
N LEU A 173 -15.61 13.07 -7.92
CA LEU A 173 -16.27 14.07 -7.09
C LEU A 173 -17.57 14.62 -7.72
N GLU A 174 -17.83 14.43 -9.01
CA GLU A 174 -19.07 14.91 -9.65
C GLU A 174 -20.32 14.20 -9.10
N SER A 175 -20.17 12.98 -8.60
CA SER A 175 -21.27 12.17 -8.05
C SER A 175 -21.48 12.34 -6.55
N LEU A 176 -20.64 13.12 -5.87
CA LEU A 176 -20.67 13.26 -4.42
C LEU A 176 -21.18 14.63 -3.99
N THR A 177 -21.86 14.65 -2.85
CA THR A 177 -22.22 15.86 -2.13
C THR A 177 -21.04 16.40 -1.33
N ARG A 178 -21.11 17.67 -0.91
CA ARG A 178 -20.09 18.29 -0.04
C ARG A 178 -19.88 17.49 1.25
N GLU A 179 -20.95 17.02 1.87
CA GLU A 179 -20.90 16.19 3.10
C GLU A 179 -20.18 14.87 2.82
N GLN A 180 -20.54 14.17 1.74
CA GLN A 180 -19.90 12.91 1.37
C GLN A 180 -18.41 13.07 1.06
N CYS A 181 -17.99 14.18 0.46
CA CYS A 181 -16.58 14.47 0.23
C CYS A 181 -15.80 14.64 1.55
N ASN A 182 -16.39 15.32 2.53
CA ASN A 182 -15.80 15.50 3.85
C ASN A 182 -15.74 14.18 4.62
N ASP A 183 -16.85 13.42 4.65
CA ASP A 183 -16.91 12.10 5.27
C ASP A 183 -15.82 11.19 4.69
N TRP A 184 -15.66 11.19 3.36
CA TRP A 184 -14.65 10.39 2.67
C TRP A 184 -13.21 10.70 3.14
N LEU A 185 -12.87 11.97 3.32
CA LEU A 185 -11.57 12.36 3.86
C LEU A 185 -11.39 11.85 5.30
N THR A 186 -12.39 12.06 6.15
CA THR A 186 -12.31 11.69 7.56
C THR A 186 -12.29 10.18 7.79
N ASP A 187 -13.10 9.42 7.05
CA ASP A 187 -13.16 7.96 7.09
C ASP A 187 -11.83 7.33 6.66
N ASN A 188 -11.11 8.00 5.76
CA ASN A 188 -9.77 7.60 5.32
C ASN A 188 -8.64 8.19 6.20
N GLY A 189 -8.97 8.74 7.37
CA GLY A 189 -7.99 9.18 8.36
C GLY A 189 -7.30 10.52 8.03
N ILE A 190 -7.79 11.26 7.05
CA ILE A 190 -7.34 12.64 6.80
C ILE A 190 -7.96 13.54 7.88
N THR A 191 -7.10 14.22 8.64
CA THR A 191 -7.52 14.99 9.81
C THR A 191 -7.66 16.47 9.50
N LEU A 192 -8.54 17.15 10.24
CA LEU A 192 -8.64 18.61 10.20
C LEU A 192 -7.40 19.26 10.84
N LYS A 193 -6.98 20.41 10.29
CA LYS A 193 -6.06 21.36 10.90
C LYS A 193 -6.72 21.92 12.17
N MET A 194 -6.56 21.24 13.29
CA MET A 194 -7.11 21.67 14.58
C MET A 194 -6.39 22.96 15.04
N GLN A 195 -6.95 24.12 14.65
CA GLN A 195 -6.67 25.50 15.11
C GLN A 195 -5.26 25.82 15.66
N GLU A 196 -4.30 26.12 14.77
CA GLU A 196 -3.30 27.17 15.08
C GLU A 196 -3.94 28.58 15.02
N TYR A 197 -5.15 28.70 14.47
CA TYR A 197 -5.89 29.96 14.31
C TYR A 197 -6.50 30.54 15.59
N TYR A 198 -6.67 29.77 16.67
CA TYR A 198 -7.24 30.32 17.91
C TYR A 198 -6.22 31.07 18.77
N TYR A 199 -4.91 30.96 18.50
CA TYR A 199 -3.91 31.71 19.25
C TYR A 199 -3.58 33.06 18.61
N GLU A 200 -3.51 33.17 17.28
CA GLU A 200 -3.16 34.44 16.62
C GLU A 200 -4.18 35.56 16.90
N ASP A 201 -5.49 35.27 16.85
CA ASP A 201 -6.53 36.28 17.11
C ASP A 201 -6.62 36.71 18.58
N VAL A 202 -6.42 35.77 19.52
CA VAL A 202 -6.39 36.07 20.97
C VAL A 202 -5.13 36.86 21.35
N TRP A 203 -3.97 36.55 20.74
CA TRP A 203 -2.75 37.32 20.92
C TRP A 203 -2.85 38.73 20.33
N ARG A 204 -3.55 38.91 19.19
CA ARG A 204 -3.80 40.23 18.58
C ARG A 204 -4.67 41.12 19.46
N GLN A 205 -5.77 40.57 19.98
CA GLN A 205 -6.67 41.29 20.90
C GLN A 205 -5.93 41.71 22.18
N SER A 206 -5.03 40.87 22.72
CA SER A 206 -4.25 41.23 23.92
C SER A 206 -3.22 42.35 23.71
N LYS A 207 -2.82 42.63 22.47
CA LYS A 207 -1.86 43.69 22.12
C LYS A 207 -2.51 45.04 21.80
N GLU A 208 -3.81 45.04 21.49
CA GLU A 208 -4.57 46.27 21.23
C GLU A 208 -5.17 46.87 22.52
N GLU A 209 -5.16 46.12 23.63
CA GLU A 209 -5.64 46.55 24.95
C GLU A 209 -4.53 47.07 25.91
N LEU A 210 -3.28 47.23 25.42
CA LEU A 210 -2.13 47.81 26.16
C LEU A 210 -1.64 49.12 25.52
#